data_AF-A0A060BUW5-F1
#
_entry.id   AF-A0A060BUW5-F1
#
_cell.length_a   1.000
_cell.length_b   1.000
_cell.length_c   1.000
_cell.angle_alpha   90.00
_cell.angle_beta   90.00
_cell.angle_gamma   90.00
#
_symmetry.space_group_name_H-M   'P 1'
#
loop_
_entity.id
_entity.type
_entity.pdbx_description
1 polymer ?
#
loop_
_entity_poly.entity_id
_entity_poly.type
_entity_poly.pdbx_seq_one_letter_code
_entity_poly.pdbx_strand_id
1 'polypeptide(L)'
;TPVAILEASAAGLPVVSTAHAGIPDVIVHRETGLLVDERDTAGMAEAMVELLDDPAYAGRLGAAGRERIARRFSMQQSIESLWNILLGTMEQMPPAQQTPTAVYVSSP
;
A
#
# COMPACT_ATOMS: atom_id res chain seq x y z
N THR A 1 -3.96 -1.29 1.88
CA THR A 1 -2.79 -1.37 2.77
C THR A 1 -2.81 -0.18 3.73
N PRO A 2 -2.41 -0.33 5.00
CA PRO A 2 -2.49 0.76 5.99
C PRO A 2 -1.59 1.94 5.63
N VAL A 3 -2.14 3.15 5.60
CA VAL A 3 -1.41 4.38 5.21
C VAL A 3 -0.27 4.69 6.17
N ALA A 4 -0.49 4.56 7.48
CA ALA A 4 0.52 4.85 8.51
C ALA A 4 1.81 4.01 8.34
N ILE A 5 1.70 2.76 7.88
CA ILE A 5 2.86 1.90 7.63
C ILE A 5 3.65 2.40 6.41
N LEU A 6 2.95 2.85 5.37
CA LEU A 6 3.57 3.43 4.18
C LEU A 6 4.31 4.73 4.52
N GLU A 7 3.70 5.59 5.33
CA GLU A 7 4.28 6.86 5.78
C GLU A 7 5.53 6.64 6.65
N ALA A 8 5.44 5.76 7.66
CA ALA A 8 6.58 5.41 8.50
C ALA A 8 7.75 4.85 7.69
N SER A 9 7.46 3.92 6.77
CA SER A 9 8.46 3.35 5.87
C SER A 9 9.06 4.40 4.93
N ALA A 10 8.25 5.30 4.35
CA ALA A 10 8.73 6.39 3.50
C ALA A 10 9.63 7.38 4.27
N ALA A 11 9.34 7.59 5.56
CA ALA A 11 10.16 8.40 6.46
C ALA A 11 11.46 7.71 6.88
N GLY A 12 11.68 6.44 6.50
CA GLY A 12 12.86 5.67 6.88
C GLY A 12 12.83 5.21 8.34
N LEU A 13 11.66 5.12 8.95
CA LEU A 13 11.49 4.59 10.31
C LEU A 13 11.35 3.06 10.26
N PRO A 14 11.95 2.32 11.21
CA PRO A 14 11.66 0.91 11.36
C PRO A 14 10.21 0.72 11.78
N VAL A 15 9.53 -0.26 11.17
CA VAL A 15 8.14 -0.61 11.49
C VAL A 15 8.10 -1.93 12.25
N VAL A 16 7.36 -1.96 13.36
CA VAL A 16 6.89 -3.20 14.00
C VAL A 16 5.37 -3.23 13.86
N SER A 17 4.82 -4.35 13.37
CA SER A 17 3.38 -4.49 13.15
C SER A 17 2.94 -5.96 13.23
N THR A 18 1.64 -6.24 13.24
CA THR A 18 1.13 -7.60 13.08
C THR A 18 1.18 -8.08 11.64
N ALA A 19 1.34 -9.38 11.42
CA ALA A 19 1.19 -10.04 10.13
C ALA A 19 -0.30 -10.19 9.76
N HIS A 20 -1.00 -9.07 9.57
CA HIS A 20 -2.45 -9.04 9.33
C HIS A 20 -2.81 -8.39 7.99
N ALA A 21 -3.76 -8.99 7.27
CA ALA A 21 -4.31 -8.48 6.02
C ALA A 21 -3.21 -8.06 5.02
N GLY A 22 -3.25 -6.81 4.52
CA GLY A 22 -2.26 -6.31 3.55
C GLY A 22 -0.93 -5.84 4.15
N ILE A 23 -0.69 -6.01 5.45
CA ILE A 23 0.57 -5.58 6.09
C ILE A 23 1.79 -6.33 5.52
N PRO A 24 1.75 -7.67 5.32
CA PRO A 24 2.86 -8.42 4.73
C PRO A 24 3.17 -8.06 3.28
N ASP A 25 2.23 -7.42 2.55
CA ASP A 25 2.49 -6.91 1.20
C ASP A 25 3.46 -5.71 1.25
N VAL A 26 3.40 -4.94 2.34
CA VAL A 26 4.19 -3.72 2.54
C VAL A 26 5.49 -4.03 3.26
N ILE A 27 5.45 -4.83 4.32
CA ILE A 27 6.59 -5.12 5.20
C ILE A 27 7.08 -6.55 4.97
N VAL A 28 8.38 -6.68 4.69
CA VAL A 28 9.06 -7.98 4.67
C VAL A 28 9.74 -8.19 6.01
N HIS A 29 9.28 -9.19 6.77
CA HIS A 29 9.79 -9.51 8.10
C HIS A 29 11.31 -9.67 8.10
N ARG A 30 11.99 -8.98 9.03
CA ARG A 30 13.46 -8.91 9.22
C ARG A 30 14.26 -8.28 8.08
N GLU A 31 13.61 -7.83 7.01
CA GLU A 31 14.26 -7.11 5.90
C GLU A 31 13.89 -5.63 5.87
N THR A 32 12.61 -5.30 6.00
CA THR A 32 12.11 -3.92 5.93
C THR A 32 11.30 -3.49 7.16
N GLY A 33 11.24 -4.37 8.17
CA GLY A 33 10.48 -4.19 9.41
C GLY A 33 10.31 -5.53 10.12
N LEU A 34 9.65 -5.52 11.28
CA LEU A 34 9.36 -6.71 12.07
C LEU A 34 7.86 -6.97 12.08
N LEU A 35 7.50 -8.23 11.87
CA LEU A 35 6.12 -8.71 11.91
C LEU A 35 5.96 -9.74 13.02
N VAL A 36 4.86 -9.62 13.77
CA VAL A 36 4.47 -10.54 14.84
C VAL A 36 3.06 -11.06 14.60
N ASP A 37 2.64 -12.12 15.29
CA ASP A 37 1.30 -12.67 15.15
C ASP A 37 0.22 -11.75 15.75
N GLU A 38 -1.02 -11.90 15.29
CA GLU A 38 -2.14 -11.19 15.90
C GLU A 38 -2.32 -11.58 17.38
N ARG A 39 -2.55 -10.57 18.23
CA ARG A 39 -2.69 -10.71 19.69
C ARG A 39 -1.42 -11.15 20.43
N ASP A 40 -0.28 -11.28 19.73
CA ASP A 40 1.01 -11.55 20.36
C ASP A 40 1.62 -10.27 20.95
N THR A 41 1.12 -9.88 22.12
CA THR A 41 1.61 -8.71 22.86
C THR A 41 3.04 -8.87 23.35
N ALA A 42 3.48 -10.10 23.65
CA ALA A 42 4.84 -10.38 24.11
C ALA A 42 5.83 -10.22 22.95
N GLY A 43 5.57 -10.86 21.81
CA GLY A 43 6.40 -10.71 20.62
C GLY A 43 6.44 -9.27 20.10
N MET A 44 5.33 -8.52 20.18
CA MET A 44 5.32 -7.09 19.86
C MET A 44 6.29 -6.30 20.74
N ALA A 45 6.27 -6.52 22.05
CA ALA A 45 7.16 -5.84 22.99
C ALA A 45 8.63 -6.24 22.78
N GLU A 46 8.90 -7.53 22.58
CA GLU A 46 10.24 -8.05 22.29
C GLU A 46 10.82 -7.44 21.00
N ALA A 47 10.01 -7.35 19.93
CA ALA A 47 10.43 -6.72 18.68
C ALA A 47 10.71 -5.22 18.85
N MET A 48 9.94 -4.50 19.68
CA MET A 48 10.23 -3.10 20.00
C MET A 48 11.55 -2.96 20.76
N VAL A 49 11.81 -3.83 21.74
CA VAL A 49 13.07 -3.86 22.49
C VAL A 49 14.26 -4.19 21.59
N GLU A 50 14.13 -5.18 20.68
CA GLU A 50 15.17 -5.55 19.70
C GLU A 50 15.65 -4.33 18.89
N LEU A 51 14.73 -3.44 18.49
CA LEU A 51 15.07 -2.22 17.75
C LEU A 51 15.68 -1.12 18.62
N LEU A 52 15.29 -1.04 19.90
CA LEU A 52 15.84 -0.07 20.84
C LEU A 52 17.28 -0.43 21.26
N ASP A 53 17.56 -1.73 21.40
CA ASP A 53 18.87 -2.25 21.79
C ASP A 53 19.91 -2.22 20.65
N ASP A 54 19.47 -2.31 19.38
CA ASP A 54 20.33 -2.17 18.21
C ASP A 54 19.84 -1.05 17.25
N PRO A 55 20.20 0.22 17.51
CA PRO A 55 19.87 1.35 16.63
C PRO A 55 20.42 1.21 15.21
N ALA A 56 21.53 0.47 15.01
CA ALA A 56 22.07 0.24 13.69
C ALA A 56 21.19 -0.74 12.89
N TYR A 57 20.65 -1.78 13.54
CA TYR A 57 19.67 -2.66 12.94
C TYR A 57 18.36 -1.93 12.61
N ALA A 58 17.86 -1.13 13.55
CA ALA A 58 16.71 -0.26 13.32
C ALA A 58 16.91 0.66 12.10
N GLY A 59 18.08 1.29 11.98
CA GLY A 59 18.43 2.12 10.83
C GLY A 59 18.47 1.34 9.51
N ARG A 60 19.00 0.10 9.51
CA ARG A 60 19.00 -0.77 8.32
C ARG A 60 17.58 -1.10 7.86
N LEU A 61 16.71 -1.52 8.78
CA LEU A 61 15.32 -1.85 8.45
C LEU A 61 14.56 -0.64 7.92
N GLY A 62 14.71 0.52 8.56
CA GLY A 62 14.08 1.76 8.12
C GLY A 62 14.54 2.19 6.72
N ALA A 63 15.85 2.14 6.45
CA ALA A 63 16.40 2.44 5.13
C ALA A 63 15.88 1.49 4.05
N ALA A 64 15.85 0.18 4.33
CA ALA A 64 15.31 -0.83 3.42
C ALA A 64 13.80 -0.65 3.18
N GLY A 65 13.03 -0.31 4.23
CA GLY A 65 11.62 0.05 4.11
C GLY A 65 11.39 1.24 3.19
N ARG A 66 12.18 2.30 3.34
CA ARG A 66 12.12 3.49 2.47
C ARG A 66 12.39 3.15 1.01
N GLU A 67 13.43 2.36 0.74
CA GLU A 67 13.78 1.92 -0.61
C GLU A 67 12.66 1.07 -1.23
N ARG A 68 12.06 0.16 -0.45
CA ARG A 68 10.94 -0.68 -0.89
C ARG A 68 9.72 0.15 -1.28
N ILE A 69 9.30 1.08 -0.42
CA ILE A 69 8.14 1.94 -0.69
C ILE A 69 8.34 2.80 -1.93
N ALA A 70 9.51 3.44 -2.06
CA ALA A 70 9.84 4.25 -3.23
C ALA A 70 9.75 3.44 -4.54
N ARG A 71 10.08 2.14 -4.50
CA ARG A 71 10.07 1.27 -5.68
C ARG A 71 8.72 0.62 -6.02
N ARG A 72 7.87 0.35 -5.02
CA ARG A 72 6.66 -0.50 -5.20
C ARG A 72 5.34 0.23 -4.93
N PHE A 73 5.40 1.38 -4.29
CA PHE A 73 4.21 2.10 -3.83
C PHE A 73 4.25 3.57 -4.27
N SER A 74 4.84 3.84 -5.44
CA SER A 74 4.86 5.20 -5.97
C SER A 74 3.49 5.58 -6.55
N MET A 75 3.11 6.85 -6.36
CA MET A 75 1.87 7.39 -6.92
C MET A 75 1.86 7.28 -8.45
N GLN A 76 3.01 7.51 -9.08
CA GLN A 76 3.19 7.39 -10.52
C GLN A 76 2.84 5.98 -11.01
N GLN A 77 3.34 4.93 -10.35
CA GLN A 77 3.02 3.53 -10.71
C GLN A 77 1.52 3.23 -10.52
N SER A 78 0.91 3.75 -9.46
CA SER A 78 -0.52 3.57 -9.21
C SER A 78 -1.38 4.23 -10.29
N ILE A 79 -1.02 5.46 -10.70
CA ILE A 79 -1.71 6.20 -11.77
C ILE A 79 -1.56 5.46 -13.10
N GLU A 80 -0.34 5.04 -13.45
CA GLU A 80 -0.07 4.31 -14.69
C GLU A 80 -0.85 3.00 -14.76
N SER A 81 -0.85 2.22 -13.67
CA SER A 81 -1.62 0.98 -13.59
C SER A 81 -3.11 1.22 -13.76
N LEU A 82 -3.68 2.22 -13.06
CA LEU A 82 -5.09 2.57 -13.18
C LEU A 82 -5.44 3.05 -14.59
N TRP A 83 -4.59 3.88 -15.19
CA TRP A 83 -4.77 4.39 -16.53
C TRP A 83 -4.82 3.27 -17.57
N ASN A 84 -3.91 2.30 -17.48
CA ASN A 84 -3.88 1.13 -18.36
C ASN A 84 -5.15 0.28 -18.23
N ILE A 85 -5.67 0.12 -17.01
CA ILE A 85 -6.93 -0.60 -16.78
C ILE A 85 -8.12 0.14 -17.40
N LEU A 86 -8.20 1.46 -17.20
CA LEU A 86 -9.28 2.28 -17.76
C LEU A 86 -9.27 2.24 -19.30
N LEU A 87 -8.11 2.45 -19.93
CA LEU A 87 -7.97 2.39 -21.38
C LEU A 87 -8.27 1.00 -21.94
N GLY A 88 -7.73 -0.06 -21.34
CA GLY A 88 -7.98 -1.42 -21.77
C GLY A 88 -9.45 -1.82 -21.68
N THR A 89 -10.20 -1.22 -20.76
CA THR A 89 -11.66 -1.41 -20.66
C THR A 89 -12.40 -0.66 -21.76
N MET A 90 -12.00 0.58 -22.08
CA MET A 90 -12.63 1.38 -23.15
C MET A 90 -12.50 0.69 -24.51
N GLU A 91 -11.37 0.03 -24.79
CA GLU A 91 -11.16 -0.72 -26.02
C GLU A 91 -12.04 -1.99 -26.13
N GLN A 92 -12.45 -2.55 -24.99
CA GLN A 92 -13.28 -3.75 -24.90
C GLN A 92 -14.78 -3.43 -24.77
N MET A 93 -15.16 -2.16 -24.66
CA MET A 93 -16.56 -1.77 -24.61
C MET A 93 -17.22 -2.02 -25.97
N PRO A 94 -18.36 -2.76 -26.02
CA PRO A 94 -19.17 -2.79 -27.23
C PRO A 94 -19.62 -1.36 -27.58
N PRO A 95 -19.84 -1.05 -28.88
CA PRO A 95 -20.22 0.29 -29.29
C PRO A 95 -21.45 0.75 -28.51
N ALA A 96 -21.40 1.99 -28.02
CA ALA A 96 -22.44 2.58 -27.19
C ALA A 96 -23.82 2.37 -27.84
N GLN A 97 -24.71 1.63 -27.19
CA GLN A 97 -26.11 1.61 -27.57
C GLN A 97 -26.64 3.03 -27.34
N GLN A 98 -27.04 3.70 -28.42
CA GLN A 98 -27.64 5.03 -28.38
C GLN A 98 -28.78 5.00 -27.36
N THR A 99 -28.62 5.72 -26.26
CA THR A 99 -29.73 5.93 -25.31
C THR A 99 -30.81 6.70 -26.07
N PRO A 100 -32.09 6.27 -26.07
CA PRO A 100 -33.11 6.98 -26.82
C PRO A 100 -33.17 8.43 -26.33
N THR A 101 -32.91 9.38 -27.21
CA THR A 101 -33.13 10.81 -26.95
C THR A 101 -34.59 10.97 -26.54
N ALA A 102 -34.83 11.19 -25.25
CA ALA A 102 -36.15 11.55 -24.77
C ALA A 102 -36.53 12.88 -25.43
N VAL A 103 -37.36 12.82 -26.47
CA VAL A 103 -37.93 14.00 -27.12
C VAL A 103 -38.79 14.69 -26.06
N TYR A 104 -38.29 15.80 -25.54
CA TYR A 104 -39.06 16.69 -24.69
C TYR A 104 -40.14 17.33 -25.58
N VAL A 105 -41.32 16.71 -25.63
CA VAL A 105 -42.48 17.28 -26.32
C VAL A 105 -42.96 18.46 -25.48
N SER A 106 -42.58 19.67 -25.89
CA SER A 106 -43.20 20.90 -25.40
C SER A 106 -44.69 20.86 -25.76
N SER A 107 -45.53 20.75 -24.74
CA SER A 107 -46.98 20.92 -24.86
C SER A 107 -47.35 22.42 -24.74
N PRO A 108 -48.47 22.85 -25.37
CA PRO A 108 -48.75 24.25 -25.70
C PRO A 108 -49.14 25.15 -24.52
#